data_AF-T1AUD8-F1
#
_entry.id   AF-T1AUD8-F1
#
_cell.length_a   1.000
_cell.length_b   1.000
_cell.length_c   1.000
_cell.angle_alpha   90.00
_cell.angle_beta   90.00
_cell.angle_gamma   90.00
#
_symmetry.space_group_name_H-M   'P 1'
#
loop_
_entity.id
_entity.type
_entity.pdbx_description
1 polymer ?
#
loop_
_entity_poly.entity_id
_entity_poly.type
_entity_poly.pdbx_seq_one_letter_code
_entity_poly.pdbx_strand_id
1 'polypeptide(L)'
;TLHPDQLDTYRRGANDRSEDEADALKESAFQTFVYTGTDVEHKVVQLYGDSKAFDHRPYQRRCDLIFVDGSHARSYVESDSQKALQMVKPGGIVLWHDYRGPHRSGGVFHALNALGSKLPLMQIEGTSLVAYRAPL
;
A
#
# COMPACT_ATOMS: atom_id res chain seq x y z
N THR A 1 3.91 7.86 2.37
CA THR A 1 4.23 8.25 3.76
C THR A 1 3.83 9.70 3.96
N LEU A 2 3.37 10.04 5.15
CA LEU A 2 3.06 11.43 5.51
C LEU A 2 4.35 12.17 5.85
N HIS A 3 4.44 13.44 5.48
CA HIS A 3 5.43 14.34 6.07
C HIS A 3 5.06 14.58 7.56
N PRO A 4 6.01 14.84 8.47
CA PRO A 4 5.70 15.19 9.87
C PRO A 4 4.66 16.30 10.01
N ASP A 5 4.69 17.30 9.12
CA ASP A 5 3.75 18.44 9.12
C ASP A 5 2.38 18.11 8.53
N GLN A 6 2.13 16.86 8.13
CA GLN A 6 0.90 16.42 7.46
C GLN A 6 0.23 15.25 8.19
N LEU A 7 0.63 14.95 9.43
CA LEU A 7 0.04 13.85 10.21
C LEU A 7 -1.47 14.03 10.44
N ASP A 8 -1.93 15.27 10.55
CA ASP A 8 -3.34 15.65 10.68
C ASP A 8 -4.17 15.38 9.42
N THR A 9 -3.52 15.11 8.28
CA THR A 9 -4.21 14.80 7.02
C THR A 9 -4.66 13.34 6.92
N TYR A 10 -4.31 12.49 7.90
CA TYR A 10 -4.72 11.09 7.94
C TYR A 10 -6.25 10.95 7.94
N ARG A 11 -6.77 10.14 7.02
CA ARG A 11 -8.22 9.94 6.80
C ARG A 11 -8.66 8.58 7.30
N ARG A 12 -8.98 8.47 8.58
CA ARG A 12 -9.54 7.24 9.15
C ARG A 12 -10.90 6.88 8.51
N GLY A 13 -11.08 5.61 8.16
CA GLY A 13 -12.38 5.06 7.75
C GLY A 13 -13.24 4.66 8.95
N ALA A 14 -14.57 4.65 8.78
CA ALA A 14 -15.52 4.40 9.88
C ALA A 14 -15.31 3.07 10.64
N ASN A 15 -14.77 2.06 9.96
CA ASN A 15 -14.53 0.72 10.52
C ASN A 15 -13.05 0.42 10.75
N ASP A 16 -12.17 1.41 10.58
CA ASP A 16 -10.75 1.21 10.87
C ASP A 16 -10.52 1.16 12.38
N ARG A 17 -9.62 0.28 12.82
CA ARG A 17 -9.26 0.20 14.24
C ARG A 17 -8.40 1.40 14.63
N SER A 18 -8.54 1.83 15.89
CA SER A 18 -7.69 2.89 16.45
C SER A 18 -6.21 2.52 16.46
N GLU A 19 -5.90 1.24 16.66
CA GLU A 19 -4.52 0.75 16.65
C GLU A 19 -3.87 0.91 15.26
N ASP A 20 -4.61 0.58 14.19
CA ASP A 20 -4.09 0.68 12.82
C ASP A 20 -3.78 2.14 12.42
N GLU A 21 -4.56 3.10 12.94
CA GLU A 21 -4.29 4.53 12.80
C GLU A 21 -3.05 4.94 13.59
N ALA A 22 -2.96 4.55 14.86
CA ALA A 22 -1.82 4.89 15.71
C ALA A 22 -0.51 4.33 15.13
N ASP A 23 -0.53 3.08 14.65
CA ASP A 23 0.61 2.45 14.00
C ASP A 23 0.97 3.17 12.69
N ALA A 24 -0.01 3.47 11.83
CA ALA A 24 0.26 4.20 10.59
C ALA A 24 0.85 5.60 10.82
N LEU A 25 0.41 6.33 11.85
CA LEU A 25 0.96 7.64 12.21
C LEU A 25 2.38 7.52 12.76
N LYS A 26 2.64 6.49 13.58
CA LYS A 26 3.96 6.19 14.16
C LYS A 26 4.98 5.74 13.11
N GLU A 27 4.52 4.98 12.11
CA GLU A 27 5.32 4.47 10.99
C GLU A 27 5.38 5.46 9.80
N SER A 28 4.77 6.63 9.94
CA SER A 28 4.91 7.73 8.99
C SER A 28 5.86 8.81 9.52
N ALA A 29 5.91 9.97 8.86
CA ALA A 29 6.65 11.15 9.31
C ALA A 29 8.18 10.98 9.30
N PHE A 30 8.71 10.38 8.24
CA PHE A 30 10.15 10.35 7.97
C PHE A 30 10.52 11.35 6.87
N GLN A 31 11.67 11.99 7.03
CA GLN A 31 12.26 12.87 6.01
C GLN A 31 13.55 12.28 5.42
N THR A 32 14.12 11.27 6.07
CA THR A 32 15.34 10.58 5.66
C THR A 32 15.04 9.09 5.55
N PHE A 33 15.44 8.48 4.45
CA PHE A 33 15.24 7.06 4.17
C PHE A 33 16.59 6.37 3.94
N VAL A 34 16.58 5.03 3.88
CA VAL A 34 17.80 4.23 3.69
C VAL A 34 18.58 4.62 2.42
N TYR A 35 17.89 5.14 1.39
CA TYR A 35 18.52 5.58 0.15
C TYR A 35 19.06 7.03 0.20
N THR A 36 18.73 7.83 1.21
CA THR A 36 19.09 9.25 1.27
C THR A 36 20.62 9.41 1.38
N GLY A 37 21.22 10.23 0.52
CA GLY A 37 22.67 10.44 0.45
C GLY A 37 23.45 9.31 -0.22
N THR A 38 22.77 8.27 -0.73
CA THR A 38 23.42 7.17 -1.47
C THR A 38 23.55 7.50 -2.95
N ASP A 39 24.39 6.75 -3.67
CA ASP A 39 24.57 6.90 -5.11
C ASP A 39 23.30 6.60 -5.92
N VAL A 40 22.32 5.88 -5.36
CA VAL A 40 21.05 5.54 -6.03
C VAL A 40 19.90 6.51 -5.70
N GLU A 41 20.10 7.51 -4.84
CA GLU A 41 19.05 8.46 -4.45
C GLU A 41 18.38 9.12 -5.66
N HIS A 42 19.17 9.47 -6.68
CA HIS A 42 18.68 10.08 -7.92
C HIS A 42 17.69 9.21 -8.72
N LYS A 43 17.56 7.92 -8.39
CA LYS A 43 16.62 6.98 -9.01
C LYS A 43 15.27 6.94 -8.28
N VAL A 44 15.16 7.57 -7.11
CA VAL A 44 13.98 7.52 -6.25
C VAL A 44 13.28 8.86 -6.24
N VAL A 45 11.99 8.86 -6.54
CA VAL A 45 11.12 10.04 -6.39
C VAL A 45 10.20 9.79 -5.21
N GLN A 46 10.43 10.52 -4.11
CA GLN A 46 9.57 10.44 -2.92
C GLN A 46 8.37 11.36 -3.08
N LEU A 47 7.18 10.81 -2.89
CA LEU A 47 5.93 11.56 -2.84
C LEU A 47 5.41 11.52 -1.41
N TYR A 48 5.23 12.70 -0.81
CA TYR A 48 4.68 12.85 0.54
C TYR A 48 3.19 13.15 0.47
N GLY A 49 2.42 12.50 1.33
CA GLY A 49 0.99 12.73 1.46
C GLY A 49 0.21 11.47 1.80
N ASP A 50 -1.06 11.68 2.14
CA ASP A 50 -2.00 10.62 2.45
C ASP A 50 -2.31 9.79 1.19
N SER A 51 -2.13 8.47 1.26
CA SER A 51 -2.32 7.60 0.09
C SER A 51 -3.77 7.52 -0.39
N LYS A 52 -4.78 7.76 0.47
CA LYS A 52 -6.19 7.91 0.04
C LYS A 52 -6.39 9.16 -0.80
N ALA A 53 -5.63 10.22 -0.54
CA ALA A 53 -5.67 11.48 -1.27
C ALA A 53 -4.76 11.53 -2.50
N PHE A 54 -3.87 10.55 -2.66
CA PHE A 54 -2.91 10.49 -3.76
C PHE A 54 -3.60 10.47 -5.13
N ASP A 55 -3.18 11.37 -6.01
CA ASP A 55 -3.59 11.40 -7.41
C ASP A 55 -2.77 10.42 -8.25
N HIS A 56 -3.34 9.23 -8.47
CA HIS A 56 -2.70 8.17 -9.24
C HIS A 56 -2.87 8.29 -10.76
N ARG A 57 -3.64 9.28 -11.27
CA ARG A 57 -3.92 9.44 -12.70
C ARG A 57 -2.65 9.51 -13.58
N PRO A 58 -1.57 10.22 -13.19
CA PRO A 58 -0.34 10.28 -13.98
C PRO A 58 0.38 8.92 -14.16
N TYR A 59 0.05 7.94 -13.33
CA TYR A 59 0.70 6.63 -13.25
C TYR A 59 -0.16 5.50 -13.82
N GLN A 60 -1.35 5.81 -14.38
CA GLN A 60 -2.24 4.79 -14.92
C GLN A 60 -1.57 3.92 -15.98
N ARG A 61 -1.60 2.60 -15.77
CA ARG A 61 -0.98 1.58 -16.63
C ARG A 61 0.50 1.81 -16.93
N ARG A 62 1.25 2.40 -16.01
CA ARG A 62 2.67 2.76 -16.19
C ARG A 62 3.62 1.98 -15.28
N CYS A 63 3.10 1.29 -14.27
CA CYS A 63 3.93 0.63 -13.26
C CYS A 63 4.11 -0.87 -13.58
N ASP A 64 5.37 -1.29 -13.66
CA ASP A 64 5.76 -2.69 -13.89
C ASP A 64 5.54 -3.56 -12.65
N LEU A 65 5.85 -2.98 -11.49
CA LEU A 65 5.70 -3.55 -10.17
C LEU A 65 5.14 -2.49 -9.24
N ILE A 66 4.18 -2.87 -8.41
CA ILE A 66 3.66 -2.05 -7.32
C ILE A 66 3.75 -2.87 -6.03
N PHE A 67 4.30 -2.28 -4.98
CA PHE A 67 4.43 -2.90 -3.67
C PHE A 67 3.60 -2.11 -2.65
N VAL A 68 2.57 -2.75 -2.11
CA VAL A 68 1.64 -2.16 -1.14
C VAL A 68 2.00 -2.67 0.25
N ASP A 69 2.64 -1.80 1.02
CA ASP A 69 3.13 -2.05 2.39
C ASP A 69 3.01 -0.77 3.21
N GLY A 70 1.77 -0.30 3.34
CA GLY A 70 1.42 0.92 4.07
C GLY A 70 0.59 0.60 5.31
N SER A 71 -0.46 1.39 5.55
CA SER A 71 -1.35 1.18 6.70
C SER A 71 -2.04 -0.19 6.67
N HIS A 72 -2.14 -0.83 7.84
CA HIS A 72 -2.93 -2.05 8.02
C HIS A 72 -4.43 -1.79 8.21
N ALA A 73 -4.84 -0.51 8.23
CA ALA A 73 -6.24 -0.12 8.30
C ALA A 73 -6.96 -0.57 7.01
N ARG A 74 -8.07 -1.30 7.18
CA ARG A 74 -8.79 -1.93 6.06
C ARG A 74 -9.11 -0.94 4.94
N SER A 75 -9.59 0.25 5.27
CA SER A 75 -10.01 1.21 4.24
C SER A 75 -8.82 1.84 3.49
N TYR A 76 -7.61 1.86 4.06
CA TYR A 76 -6.38 2.19 3.34
C TYR A 76 -5.99 1.07 2.39
N VAL A 77 -5.97 -0.18 2.86
CA VAL A 77 -5.65 -1.33 2.02
C VAL A 77 -6.59 -1.41 0.82
N GLU A 78 -7.90 -1.19 1.02
CA GLU A 78 -8.88 -1.14 -0.07
C GLU A 78 -8.61 0.01 -1.05
N SER A 79 -8.35 1.22 -0.55
CA SER A 79 -8.07 2.39 -1.38
C SER A 79 -6.78 2.24 -2.19
N ASP A 80 -5.72 1.76 -1.56
CA ASP A 80 -4.39 1.59 -2.17
C ASP A 80 -4.41 0.45 -3.18
N SER A 81 -5.12 -0.64 -2.88
CA SER A 81 -5.37 -1.72 -3.84
C SER A 81 -6.08 -1.22 -5.09
N GLN A 82 -7.13 -0.40 -4.93
CA GLN A 82 -7.87 0.15 -6.07
C GLN A 82 -6.99 1.04 -6.96
N LYS A 83 -6.12 1.88 -6.36
CA LYS A 83 -5.18 2.71 -7.13
C LYS A 83 -4.10 1.86 -7.78
N ALA A 84 -3.54 0.90 -7.07
CA ALA A 84 -2.52 -0.02 -7.59
C ALA A 84 -3.01 -0.76 -8.84
N LEU A 85 -4.24 -1.29 -8.79
CA LEU A 85 -4.87 -1.97 -9.93
C LEU A 85 -5.08 -1.06 -11.15
N GLN A 86 -5.17 0.26 -10.98
CA GLN A 86 -5.26 1.22 -12.08
C GLN A 86 -3.88 1.66 -12.59
N MET A 87 -2.87 1.68 -11.73
CA MET A 87 -1.51 2.08 -12.06
C MET A 87 -0.70 0.96 -12.72
N VAL A 88 -0.98 -0.30 -12.39
CA VAL A 88 -0.23 -1.44 -12.93
C VAL A 88 -0.44 -1.59 -14.43
N LYS A 89 0.64 -1.78 -15.18
CA LYS A 89 0.60 -2.03 -16.62
C LYS A 89 0.08 -3.44 -16.94
N PRO A 90 -0.37 -3.72 -18.18
CA PRO A 90 -0.64 -5.09 -18.61
C PRO A 90 0.59 -6.00 -18.42
N GLY A 91 0.37 -7.18 -17.85
CA GLY A 91 1.42 -8.12 -17.46
C GLY A 91 2.24 -7.75 -16.21
N GLY A 92 2.03 -6.56 -15.64
CA GLY A 92 2.69 -6.09 -14.41
C GLY A 92 2.19 -6.79 -13.15
N ILE A 93 2.88 -6.56 -12.03
CA ILE A 93 2.62 -7.24 -10.76
C ILE A 93 2.23 -6.23 -9.68
N VAL A 94 1.21 -6.58 -8.89
CA VAL A 94 0.93 -5.92 -7.61
C VAL A 94 1.22 -6.91 -6.50
N LEU A 95 2.02 -6.49 -5.52
CA LEU A 95 2.32 -7.23 -4.30
C LEU A 95 1.73 -6.50 -3.10
N TRP A 96 1.14 -7.26 -2.19
CA TRP A 96 0.73 -6.79 -0.87
C TRP A 96 1.49 -7.54 0.19
N HIS A 97 1.91 -6.85 1.24
CA HIS A 97 2.60 -7.44 2.37
C HIS A 97 1.68 -7.59 3.59
N ASP A 98 2.20 -8.18 4.67
CA ASP A 98 1.49 -8.43 5.92
C ASP A 98 0.16 -9.19 5.83
N TYR A 99 0.04 -10.13 4.88
CA TYR A 99 -1.03 -11.12 4.89
C TYR A 99 -0.80 -12.16 6.00
N ARG A 100 -1.06 -11.77 7.26
CA ARG A 100 -0.72 -12.51 8.49
C ARG A 100 -1.93 -12.97 9.31
N GLY A 101 -3.09 -13.07 8.67
CA GLY A 101 -4.33 -13.54 9.29
C GLY A 101 -5.13 -12.45 10.00
N PRO A 102 -6.37 -12.77 10.43
CA PRO A 102 -7.34 -11.79 10.93
C PRO A 102 -6.95 -11.12 12.25
N HIS A 103 -6.08 -11.76 13.05
CA HIS A 103 -5.69 -11.26 14.37
C HIS A 103 -4.43 -10.39 14.36
N ARG A 104 -3.48 -10.63 13.44
CA ARG A 104 -2.23 -9.86 13.36
C ARG A 104 -2.36 -8.64 12.46
N SER A 105 -2.97 -8.82 11.29
CA SER A 105 -3.10 -7.77 10.27
C SER A 105 -4.52 -7.82 9.71
N GLY A 106 -5.50 -7.62 10.60
CA GLY A 106 -6.91 -7.85 10.30
C GLY A 106 -7.42 -7.06 9.10
N GLY A 107 -7.07 -5.77 9.00
CA GLY A 107 -7.49 -4.95 7.87
C GLY A 107 -6.91 -5.42 6.53
N VAL A 108 -5.63 -5.78 6.50
CA VAL A 108 -4.99 -6.42 5.33
C VAL A 108 -5.67 -7.74 4.98
N PHE A 109 -5.81 -8.64 5.95
CA PHE A 109 -6.41 -9.95 5.75
C PHE A 109 -7.83 -9.84 5.17
N HIS A 110 -8.69 -9.01 5.76
CA HIS A 110 -10.07 -8.87 5.30
C HIS A 110 -10.17 -8.17 3.94
N ALA A 111 -9.36 -7.12 3.69
CA ALA A 111 -9.35 -6.44 2.39
C ALA A 111 -8.88 -7.37 1.26
N LEU A 112 -7.80 -8.13 1.46
CA LEU A 112 -7.27 -9.04 0.44
C LEU A 112 -8.16 -10.25 0.21
N ASN A 113 -8.83 -10.80 1.23
CA ASN A 113 -9.83 -11.85 1.02
C ASN A 113 -11.03 -11.33 0.22
N ALA A 114 -11.51 -10.12 0.52
CA ALA A 114 -12.58 -9.48 -0.26
C ALA A 114 -12.14 -9.24 -1.71
N LEU A 115 -10.91 -8.79 -1.95
CA LEU A 115 -10.37 -8.60 -3.29
C LEU A 115 -10.13 -9.92 -4.04
N GLY A 116 -9.65 -10.94 -3.34
CA GLY A 116 -9.41 -12.30 -3.85
C GLY A 116 -10.68 -13.02 -4.29
N SER A 117 -11.85 -12.62 -3.79
CA SER A 117 -13.14 -13.10 -4.31
C SER A 117 -13.46 -12.61 -5.74
N LYS A 118 -12.73 -11.59 -6.22
CA LYS A 118 -12.95 -10.92 -7.52
C LYS A 118 -11.77 -11.08 -8.48
N LEU A 119 -10.57 -11.26 -7.95
CA LEU A 119 -9.32 -11.31 -8.71
C LEU A 119 -8.51 -12.55 -8.30
N PRO A 120 -7.72 -13.12 -9.23
CA PRO A 120 -6.86 -14.27 -8.95
C PRO A 120 -5.62 -13.84 -8.13
N LEU A 121 -5.83 -13.55 -6.85
CA LEU A 121 -4.75 -13.27 -5.90
C LEU A 121 -4.09 -14.58 -5.46
N MET A 122 -2.76 -14.61 -5.40
CA MET A 122 -1.99 -15.77 -5.00
C MET A 122 -1.09 -15.43 -3.82
N GLN A 123 -1.19 -16.18 -2.73
CA GLN A 123 -0.20 -16.08 -1.66
C GLN A 123 1.11 -16.71 -2.11
N ILE A 124 2.24 -16.06 -1.83
CA ILE A 124 3.56 -16.63 -2.04
C ILE A 124 3.89 -17.51 -0.84
N GLU A 125 4.07 -18.82 -1.09
CA GLU A 125 4.33 -19.82 -0.07
C GLU A 125 5.52 -19.44 0.83
N GLY A 126 5.38 -19.68 2.13
CA GLY A 126 6.42 -19.36 3.12
C GLY A 126 6.56 -17.87 3.45
N THR A 127 5.71 -17.00 2.92
CA THR A 127 5.76 -15.55 3.15
C THR A 127 4.42 -14.96 3.57
N SER A 128 4.43 -13.71 4.01
CA SER A 128 3.23 -12.87 4.18
C SER A 128 2.90 -12.03 2.93
N LEU A 129 3.43 -12.40 1.76
CA LEU A 129 3.16 -11.71 0.50
C LEU A 129 1.99 -12.33 -0.26
N VAL A 130 1.14 -11.47 -0.81
CA VAL A 130 0.10 -11.82 -1.78
C VAL A 130 0.41 -11.11 -3.09
N ALA A 131 0.24 -11.80 -4.20
CA ALA A 131 0.55 -11.31 -5.54
C ALA A 131 -0.67 -11.34 -6.46
N TYR A 132 -0.73 -10.36 -7.34
CA TYR A 132 -1.62 -10.29 -8.49
C TYR A 132 -0.80 -9.99 -9.73
N ARG A 133 -1.07 -10.69 -10.83
CA ARG A 133 -0.52 -10.37 -12.14
C ARG A 133 -1.62 -9.80 -13.02
N ALA A 134 -1.44 -8.58 -13.52
CA ALA A 134 -2.36 -7.97 -14.46
C ALA A 134 -2.39 -8.77 -15.78
N PRO A 135 -3.57 -8.96 -16.41
CA PRO A 135 -3.67 -9.52 -17.75
C PRO A 135 -2.81 -8.75 -18.77
N LEU A 136 -2.43 -9.43 -19.85
CA LEU A 136 -1.73 -8.82 -21.00
C LEU A 136 -2.65 -7.93 -21.84
#